data_AF-A0A6P1M170-F1
#
_entry.id   AF-A0A6P1M170-F1
#
_cell.length_a   1.000
_cell.length_b   1.000
_cell.length_c   1.000
_cell.angle_alpha   90.00
_cell.angle_beta   90.00
_cell.angle_gamma   90.00
#
_symmetry.space_group_name_H-M   'P 1'
#
loop_
_entity.id
_entity.type
_entity.pdbx_description
1 polymer ?
#
loop_
_entity_poly.entity_id
_entity_poly.type
_entity_poly.pdbx_seq_one_letter_code
_entity_poly.pdbx_strand_id
1 'polypeptide(L)' 'MRIRRAMRKKPLRRPVKSPGARRYRVAQQKKRLAELGLSEEQIKKMNTKEIRAALRCPKKISA' A
#
# COMPACT_ATOMS: atom_id res chain seq x y z
N MET A 1 -7.01 -33.35 -7.79
CA MET A 1 -5.66 -32.78 -7.50
C MET A 1 -5.33 -33.02 -6.03
N ARG A 2 -4.30 -33.81 -5.69
CA ARG A 2 -3.97 -34.16 -4.29
C ARG A 2 -3.26 -32.98 -3.62
N ILE A 3 -3.88 -32.41 -2.58
CA ILE A 3 -3.32 -31.27 -1.84
C ILE A 3 -2.02 -31.72 -1.16
N ARG A 4 -0.89 -31.05 -1.48
CA ARG A 4 0.44 -31.39 -0.92
C ARG A 4 0.47 -31.19 0.60
N ARG A 5 1.25 -32.00 1.35
CA ARG A 5 1.38 -31.91 2.83
C ARG A 5 1.70 -30.50 3.33
N ALA A 6 2.50 -29.74 2.58
CA ALA A 6 2.85 -28.35 2.88
C ALA A 6 1.63 -27.39 2.87
N MET A 7 0.62 -27.68 2.06
CA MET A 7 -0.62 -26.89 1.95
C MET A 7 -1.63 -27.18 3.07
N ARG A 8 -1.47 -28.29 3.82
CA ARG A 8 -2.28 -28.57 5.02
C ARG A 8 -1.89 -27.71 6.21
N LYS A 9 -0.61 -27.36 6.34
CA LYS A 9 -0.07 -26.63 7.51
C LYS A 9 -0.11 -25.10 7.37
N LYS A 10 -0.34 -24.58 6.15
CA LYS A 10 -0.38 -23.13 5.89
C LYS A 10 -1.74 -22.76 5.30
N PRO A 11 -2.44 -21.74 5.84
CA PRO A 11 -3.73 -21.34 5.31
C PRO A 11 -3.56 -20.71 3.92
N LEU A 12 -4.01 -21.42 2.87
CA LEU A 12 -3.90 -20.99 1.47
C LEU A 12 -4.67 -19.70 1.15
N ARG A 13 -5.76 -19.45 1.87
CA ARG A 13 -6.66 -18.31 1.66
C ARG A 13 -6.37 -17.13 2.58
N ARG A 14 -5.47 -17.29 3.57
CA ARG A 14 -5.20 -16.21 4.53
C ARG A 14 -4.26 -15.18 3.88
N PRO A 15 -4.60 -13.88 3.92
CA PRO A 15 -3.69 -12.85 3.44
C PRO A 15 -2.37 -12.88 4.23
N VAL A 16 -1.27 -13.15 3.54
CA VAL A 16 0.08 -13.07 4.14
C VAL A 16 0.54 -11.62 4.07
N LYS A 17 1.06 -11.09 5.19
CA LYS A 17 1.72 -9.78 5.23
C LYS A 17 3.11 -9.88 4.56
N SER A 18 3.15 -10.16 3.26
CA SER A 18 4.40 -10.27 2.52
C SER A 18 5.05 -8.88 2.30
N PRO A 19 6.39 -8.80 2.26
CA PRO A 19 7.09 -7.56 1.91
C PRO A 19 6.67 -7.00 0.55
N GLY A 20 6.42 -7.87 -0.44
CA GLY A 20 5.94 -7.47 -1.77
C GLY A 20 4.57 -6.79 -1.72
N ALA A 21 3.60 -7.38 -1.00
CA ALA A 21 2.28 -6.78 -0.82
C ALA A 21 2.36 -5.44 -0.07
N ARG A 22 3.30 -5.30 0.88
CA ARG A 22 3.57 -4.01 1.54
C ARG A 22 4.08 -2.96 0.54
N ARG A 23 5.06 -3.29 -0.29
CA ARG A 23 5.62 -2.38 -1.31
C ARG A 23 4.55 -1.95 -2.31
N TYR A 24 3.75 -2.89 -2.79
CA TYR A 24 2.63 -2.60 -3.70
C TYR A 24 1.62 -1.62 -3.08
N ARG A 25 1.20 -1.83 -1.82
CA ARG A 25 0.31 -0.89 -1.13
C ARG A 25 0.89 0.51 -1.02
N VAL A 26 2.16 0.64 -0.67
CA VAL A 26 2.83 1.95 -0.56
C VAL A 26 2.90 2.64 -1.92
N ALA A 27 3.22 1.90 -3.00
CA ALA A 27 3.23 2.45 -4.35
C ALA A 27 1.85 2.99 -4.77
N GLN A 28 0.79 2.23 -4.50
CA GLN A 28 -0.58 2.68 -4.77
C GLN A 28 -0.97 3.91 -3.94
N GLN A 29 -0.56 3.98 -2.68
CA GLN A 29 -0.79 5.15 -1.83
C GLN A 29 -0.09 6.40 -2.36
N LYS A 30 1.14 6.27 -2.87
CA LYS A 30 1.87 7.36 -3.50
C LYS A 30 1.18 7.86 -4.78
N LYS A 31 0.70 6.95 -5.63
CA LYS A 31 -0.08 7.33 -6.83
C LYS A 31 -1.32 8.15 -6.49
N ARG A 32 -2.08 7.70 -5.48
CA ARG A 32 -3.26 8.45 -5.00
C ARG A 32 -2.93 9.84 -4.47
N LEU A 33 -1.77 10.00 -3.82
CA LEU A 33 -1.32 11.32 -3.36
C LEU A 33 -0.95 12.25 -4.52
N ALA A 34 -0.34 11.70 -5.57
CA ALA A 34 -0.05 12.46 -6.79
C ALA A 34 -1.35 12.91 -7.48
N GLU A 35 -2.36 12.03 -7.57
CA GLU A 35 -3.70 12.36 -8.08
C GLU A 35 -4.41 13.45 -7.26
N LEU A 36 -4.08 13.59 -5.97
CA LEU A 36 -4.62 14.63 -5.08
C LEU A 36 -3.88 15.98 -5.19
N GLY A 37 -2.82 16.06 -5.99
CA GLY A 37 -2.07 17.30 -6.25
C GLY A 37 -0.76 17.46 -5.46
N LEU A 38 -0.27 16.43 -4.76
CA LEU A 38 1.06 16.51 -4.13
C LEU A 38 2.16 16.32 -5.18
N SER A 39 3.23 17.10 -5.08
CA SER A 39 4.38 16.95 -5.97
C SER A 39 5.15 15.65 -5.68
N GLU A 40 5.75 15.07 -6.70
CA GLU A 40 6.50 13.82 -6.56
C GLU A 40 7.69 13.95 -5.57
N GLU A 41 8.29 15.14 -5.50
CA GLU A 41 9.36 15.44 -4.56
C GLU A 41 8.90 15.41 -3.10
N GLN A 42 7.71 15.94 -2.83
CA GLN A 42 7.09 15.88 -1.51
C GLN A 42 6.79 14.42 -1.15
N ILE A 43 6.17 13.67 -2.06
CA ILE A 43 5.82 12.25 -1.87
C ILE A 43 7.07 11.38 -1.61
N LYS A 44 8.23 11.72 -2.19
CA LYS A 44 9.49 11.00 -1.98
C LYS A 44 10.05 11.19 -0.58
N LYS A 45 9.89 12.38 0.01
CA LYS A 45 10.36 12.72 1.36
C LYS A 45 9.46 12.16 2.47
N MET A 46 8.23 11.78 2.15
CA MET A 46 7.25 11.32 3.15
C MET A 46 7.53 9.90 3.67
N ASN A 47 7.32 9.74 4.98
CA ASN A 47 7.31 8.44 5.64
C ASN A 47 5.97 7.71 5.48
N THR A 48 5.96 6.39 5.68
CA THR A 48 4.74 5.58 5.52
C THR A 48 3.58 5.95 6.47
N LYS A 49 3.87 6.55 7.62
CA LYS A 49 2.85 7.06 8.55
C LYS A 49 2.19 8.33 8.00
N GLU A 50 3.00 9.26 7.49
CA GLU A 50 2.56 10.51 6.88
C GLU A 50 1.73 10.24 5.62
N ILE A 51 2.17 9.31 4.76
CA ILE A 51 1.43 8.89 3.56
C ILE A 51 0.02 8.42 3.92
N ARG A 52 -0.14 7.63 4.99
CA ARG A 52 -1.46 7.15 5.43
C ARG A 52 -2.30 8.25 6.04
N ALA A 53 -1.68 9.17 6.79
CA ALA A 53 -2.36 10.30 7.38
C ALA A 53 -2.92 11.24 6.30
N ALA A 54 -2.13 11.57 5.29
CA ALA A 54 -2.54 12.40 4.16
C ALA A 54 -3.72 11.80 3.38
N LEU A 55 -3.78 10.47 3.25
CA LEU A 55 -4.90 9.77 2.61
C LEU A 55 -6.15 9.60 3.49
N ARG A 56 -6.07 9.86 4.80
CA ARG A 56 -7.20 9.63 5.73
C ARG A 56 -8.28 10.70 5.60
N CYS A 57 -7.86 11.95 5.42
CA CYS A 57 -8.75 13.09 5.21
C CYS A 57 -8.30 13.84 3.94
N PRO A 58 -8.53 13.26 2.75
CA PRO A 58 -8.07 13.84 1.50
C PRO A 58 -8.86 15.11 1.20
N LYS A 59 -8.28 16.28 1.51
CA LYS A 59 -8.72 17.53 0.90
C LYS A 59 -8.17 17.53 -0.52
N LYS A 60 -9.00 17.77 -1.53
CA LYS A 60 -8.49 18.12 -2.85
C LYS A 60 -7.67 19.39 -2.66
N ILE A 61 -6.37 19.32 -2.88
CA ILE A 61 -5.54 20.52 -2.97
C ILE A 61 -5.77 21.02 -4.41
N SER A 62 -6.95 21.60 -4.66
CA SER A 62 -7.19 22.29 -5.92
C SER A 62 -6.42 23.60 -5.88
N ALA A 63 -5.65 23.83 -6.94
CA ALA A 63 -5.28 25.18 -7.37
C ALA A 63 -6.53 25.98 -7.75
#